data_AF-T1KQI0-F1
#
_entry.id   AF-T1KQI0-F1
#
_cell.length_a   1.000
_cell.length_b   1.000
_cell.length_c   1.000
_cell.angle_alpha   90.00
_cell.angle_beta   90.00
_cell.angle_gamma   90.00
#
_symmetry.space_group_name_H-M   'P 1'
#
loop_
_entity.id
_entity.type
_entity.pdbx_description
1 polymer ?
#
loop_
_entity_poly.entity_id
_entity_poly.type
_entity_poly.pdbx_seq_one_letter_code
_entity_poly.pdbx_strand_id
1 'polypeptide(L)'
;MDKLLACTIVLLLFINTIKTDGCHKRKFKEDSFVCVCNELECDSFEPVTNPPKGLIYSYVSDKDEHRFHKDTLDPKTLNTVTADSIKLSINVNETYQQIIGFGGAFTDAAGINIKSLPD
;
A
#
# COMPACT_ATOMS: atom_id res chain seq x y z
N MET A 1 -27.57 31.65 -25.63
CA MET A 1 -27.28 31.49 -24.19
C MET A 1 -27.40 30.03 -23.75
N ASP A 2 -28.33 29.26 -24.32
CA ASP A 2 -28.66 27.89 -23.86
C ASP A 2 -27.57 26.85 -24.13
N LYS A 3 -26.80 26.99 -25.22
CA LYS A 3 -25.70 26.07 -25.55
C LYS A 3 -24.50 26.20 -24.61
N LEU A 4 -24.26 27.40 -24.05
CA LEU A 4 -23.14 27.66 -23.14
C LEU A 4 -23.45 27.16 -21.72
N LEU A 5 -24.73 27.25 -21.31
CA LEU A 5 -25.22 26.72 -20.04
C LEU A 5 -25.27 25.18 -20.04
N ALA A 6 -25.65 24.55 -21.16
CA ALA A 6 -25.58 23.10 -21.30
C ALA A 6 -24.14 22.57 -21.26
N CYS A 7 -23.19 23.28 -21.88
CA CYS A 7 -21.78 22.89 -21.90
C CYS A 7 -21.14 22.96 -20.51
N THR A 8 -21.52 23.94 -19.69
CA THR A 8 -21.04 24.09 -18.31
C THR A 8 -21.62 23.03 -17.36
N ILE A 9 -22.88 22.65 -17.52
CA ILE A 9 -23.51 21.56 -16.72
C ILE A 9 -22.89 20.19 -17.05
N VAL A 10 -22.59 19.92 -18.33
CA VAL A 10 -21.94 18.67 -18.75
C VAL A 10 -20.51 18.58 -18.19
N LEU A 11 -19.76 19.69 -18.14
CA LEU A 11 -18.40 19.72 -17.60
C LEU A 11 -18.34 19.44 -16.09
N LEU A 12 -19.36 19.86 -15.33
CA LEU A 12 -19.48 19.58 -13.89
C LEU A 12 -19.84 18.11 -13.58
N LEU A 13 -20.50 17.41 -14.50
CA LEU A 13 -20.84 15.98 -14.36
C LEU A 13 -19.67 15.04 -14.64
N PHE A 14 -18.55 15.53 -15.20
CA PHE A 14 -17.32 14.75 -15.45
C PHE A 14 -16.26 14.90 -14.36
N ILE A 15 -16.58 15.48 -13.20
CA ILE A 15 -15.73 15.33 -12.02
C ILE A 15 -15.95 13.90 -11.50
N ASN A 16 -15.32 12.94 -12.18
CA ASN A 16 -15.09 11.63 -11.59
C ASN A 16 -14.31 11.90 -10.31
N THR A 17 -14.93 11.64 -9.16
CA THR A 17 -14.19 11.44 -7.92
C THR A 17 -13.27 10.25 -8.15
N ILE A 18 -12.01 10.51 -8.51
CA ILE A 18 -10.97 9.51 -8.49
C ILE A 18 -10.77 9.20 -7.01
N LYS A 19 -11.47 8.18 -6.52
CA LYS A 19 -11.20 7.61 -5.21
C LYS A 19 -9.86 6.91 -5.36
N THR A 20 -8.78 7.60 -5.04
CA THR A 20 -7.47 6.99 -4.97
C THR A 20 -7.50 6.11 -3.73
N ASP A 21 -7.75 4.81 -3.88
CA ASP A 21 -7.67 3.82 -2.81
C ASP A 21 -6.20 3.56 -2.42
N GLY A 22 -5.45 4.64 -2.19
CA GLY A 22 -4.01 4.62 -2.09
C GLY A 22 -3.49 5.83 -1.33
N CYS A 23 -2.26 5.70 -0.87
CA CYS A 23 -1.55 6.68 -0.07
C CYS A 23 -1.62 8.11 -0.65
N HIS A 24 -2.22 9.05 0.10
CA HIS A 24 -2.16 10.48 -0.21
C HIS A 24 -0.78 11.02 0.13
N LYS A 25 0.12 11.02 -0.86
CA LYS A 25 1.54 11.30 -0.68
C LYS A 25 1.81 12.76 -0.29
N ARG A 26 2.60 12.95 0.76
CA ARG A 26 3.19 14.26 1.11
C ARG A 26 4.69 14.12 1.35
N LYS A 27 5.49 14.91 0.63
CA LYS A 27 6.95 14.95 0.80
C LYS A 27 7.34 16.07 1.75
N PHE A 28 8.26 15.76 2.65
CA PHE A 28 8.92 16.72 3.54
C PHE A 28 10.40 16.86 3.13
N LYS A 29 11.25 17.38 4.02
CA LYS A 29 12.69 17.54 3.75
C LYS A 29 13.47 16.22 3.73
N GLU A 30 12.79 15.13 4.09
CA GLU A 30 13.35 13.79 4.11
C GLU A 30 13.34 13.13 2.73
N ASP A 31 13.90 11.94 2.68
CA ASP A 31 14.25 11.28 1.44
C ASP A 31 13.07 10.53 0.80
N SER A 32 12.01 10.25 1.56
CA SER A 32 10.74 9.66 1.09
C SER A 32 9.53 10.55 1.43
N PHE A 33 8.32 10.01 1.27
CA PHE A 33 7.04 10.66 1.54
C PHE A 33 6.26 9.95 2.66
N VAL A 34 5.27 10.65 3.22
CA VAL A 34 4.30 10.05 4.14
C VAL A 34 2.94 9.89 3.46
N CYS A 35 2.12 8.98 3.97
CA CYS A 35 0.69 8.91 3.66
C CYS A 35 -0.07 9.77 4.64
N VAL A 36 -0.78 10.77 4.11
CA VAL A 36 -1.56 11.68 4.93
C VAL A 36 -2.94 11.08 5.13
N CYS A 37 -3.31 10.91 6.39
CA CYS A 37 -4.66 10.52 6.78
C CYS A 37 -5.39 11.67 7.47
N ASN A 38 -6.71 11.68 7.33
CA ASN A 38 -7.63 12.59 8.02
C ASN A 38 -8.96 11.86 8.32
N GLU A 39 -9.96 12.58 8.83
CA GLU A 39 -11.27 12.04 9.22
C GLU A 39 -12.02 11.33 8.07
N LEU A 40 -11.80 11.75 6.83
CA LEU A 40 -12.56 11.29 5.66
C LEU A 40 -11.82 10.20 4.89
N GLU A 41 -10.49 10.20 4.95
CA GLU A 41 -9.64 9.34 4.14
C GLU A 41 -8.36 8.92 4.86
N CYS A 42 -8.03 7.63 4.70
CA CYS A 42 -6.73 7.06 5.04
C CYS A 42 -6.52 5.85 4.13
N ASP A 43 -5.28 5.56 3.76
CA ASP A 43 -4.98 4.35 2.99
C ASP A 43 -5.25 3.09 3.83
N SER A 44 -5.71 2.05 3.15
CA SER A 44 -5.91 0.73 3.77
C SER A 44 -5.24 -0.34 2.91
N PHE A 45 -5.03 -1.51 3.51
CA PHE A 45 -4.58 -2.67 2.78
C PHE A 45 -5.75 -3.66 2.65
N GLU A 46 -5.80 -4.34 1.50
CA GLU A 46 -6.75 -5.44 1.31
C GLU A 46 -6.53 -6.53 2.36
N PRO A 47 -7.59 -7.22 2.83
CA PRO A 47 -7.44 -8.37 3.71
C PRO A 47 -6.42 -9.37 3.16
N VAL A 48 -5.46 -9.76 4.01
CA VAL A 48 -4.43 -10.72 3.63
C VAL A 48 -5.05 -12.10 3.48
N THR A 49 -5.08 -12.60 2.25
CA THR A 49 -5.54 -13.93 1.91
C THR A 49 -4.39 -14.78 1.36
N ASN A 50 -4.58 -16.10 1.31
CA ASN A 50 -3.63 -16.98 0.66
C ASN A 50 -3.72 -16.79 -0.86
N PRO A 51 -2.58 -16.72 -1.57
CA PRO A 51 -2.59 -16.68 -3.03
C PRO A 51 -3.17 -17.98 -3.61
N PRO A 52 -3.78 -17.93 -4.81
CA PRO A 52 -4.16 -19.13 -5.54
C PRO A 52 -2.97 -20.09 -5.70
N LYS A 53 -3.25 -21.40 -5.74
CA LYS A 53 -2.19 -22.41 -5.84
C LYS A 53 -1.29 -22.15 -7.05
N GLY A 54 0.01 -22.04 -6.79
CA GLY A 54 1.03 -21.81 -7.81
C GLY A 54 1.32 -20.33 -8.08
N LEU A 55 0.63 -19.39 -7.43
CA LEU A 55 0.91 -17.97 -7.49
C LEU A 55 1.52 -17.47 -6.17
N ILE A 56 2.12 -16.29 -6.22
CA ILE A 56 2.77 -15.64 -5.07
C ILE A 56 2.20 -14.22 -4.93
N TYR A 57 1.89 -13.80 -3.70
CA TYR A 57 1.67 -12.38 -3.41
C TYR A 57 2.99 -11.71 -3.01
N SER A 58 3.30 -10.59 -3.66
CA SER A 58 4.43 -9.72 -3.34
C SER A 58 3.90 -8.41 -2.77
N TYR A 59 4.50 -7.92 -1.70
CA TYR A 59 4.17 -6.62 -1.12
C TYR A 59 5.41 -5.73 -1.15
N VAL A 60 5.31 -4.58 -1.83
CA VAL A 60 6.45 -3.69 -2.09
C VAL A 60 6.21 -2.33 -1.43
N SER A 61 7.24 -1.84 -0.76
CA SER A 61 7.34 -0.44 -0.36
C SER A 61 8.71 0.09 -0.81
N ASP A 62 8.72 1.28 -1.38
CA ASP A 62 9.96 1.91 -1.85
C ASP A 62 9.96 3.41 -1.53
N LYS A 63 11.07 4.06 -1.87
CA LYS A 63 11.33 5.45 -1.51
C LYS A 63 10.43 6.45 -2.25
N ASP A 64 10.03 6.12 -3.47
CA ASP A 64 9.50 7.07 -4.45
C ASP A 64 8.00 6.88 -4.68
N GLU A 65 7.53 5.63 -4.66
CA GLU A 65 6.20 5.30 -5.12
C GLU A 65 5.36 4.43 -4.19
N HIS A 66 5.82 3.24 -3.84
CA HIS A 66 4.92 2.23 -3.28
C HIS A 66 4.84 2.25 -1.75
N ARG A 67 3.64 1.93 -1.24
CA ARG A 67 3.34 1.71 0.19
C ARG A 67 2.49 0.45 0.28
N PHE A 68 3.06 -0.64 0.78
CA PHE A 68 2.43 -1.97 0.81
C PHE A 68 1.71 -2.34 -0.51
N HIS A 69 2.28 -1.96 -1.64
CA HIS A 69 1.70 -2.25 -2.95
C HIS A 69 1.71 -3.76 -3.19
N LYS A 70 0.54 -4.33 -3.47
CA LYS A 70 0.35 -5.76 -3.65
C LYS A 70 0.39 -6.12 -5.12
N ASP A 71 1.29 -7.05 -5.46
CA ASP A 71 1.38 -7.69 -6.76
C ASP A 71 1.09 -9.19 -6.65
N THR A 72 0.61 -9.78 -7.74
CA THR A 72 0.51 -11.24 -7.88
C THR A 72 1.47 -11.73 -8.94
N LEU A 73 2.42 -12.57 -8.53
CA LEU A 73 3.46 -13.12 -9.40
C LEU A 73 3.12 -14.57 -9.78
N ASP A 74 3.32 -14.90 -11.05
CA ASP A 74 3.32 -16.28 -11.55
C ASP A 74 4.78 -16.73 -11.72
N PRO A 75 5.27 -17.71 -10.94
CA PRO A 75 6.62 -18.24 -11.09
C PRO A 75 6.96 -18.73 -12.50
N LYS A 76 5.96 -19.10 -13.31
CA LYS A 76 6.15 -19.56 -14.69
C LYS A 76 6.49 -18.43 -15.65
N THR A 77 6.14 -17.19 -15.34
CA THR A 77 6.40 -16.01 -16.18
C THR A 77 7.65 -15.26 -15.75
N LEU A 78 8.28 -15.65 -14.63
CA LEU A 78 9.54 -15.07 -14.18
C LEU A 78 10.66 -15.42 -15.16
N ASN A 79 11.52 -14.43 -15.45
CA ASN A 79 12.62 -14.57 -16.39
C ASN A 79 13.57 -15.72 -16.02
N THR A 80 14.20 -16.29 -17.03
CA THR A 80 15.21 -17.34 -16.87
C THR A 80 16.39 -16.83 -16.02
N VAL A 81 16.67 -17.57 -14.96
CA VAL A 81 17.84 -17.42 -14.07
C VAL A 81 19.12 -17.50 -14.93
N THR A 82 19.83 -16.39 -15.06
CA THR A 82 21.14 -16.33 -15.73
C THR A 82 22.26 -16.70 -14.76
N ALA A 83 23.48 -16.93 -15.26
CA ALA A 83 24.64 -17.23 -14.42
C ALA A 83 24.95 -16.13 -13.38
N ASP A 84 24.59 -14.87 -13.67
CA ASP A 84 24.83 -13.71 -12.81
C ASP A 84 23.68 -13.45 -11.81
N SER A 85 22.64 -14.28 -11.81
CA SER A 85 21.49 -14.07 -10.94
C SER A 85 21.76 -14.51 -9.50
N ILE A 86 21.19 -13.75 -8.55
CA ILE A 86 21.22 -14.11 -7.12
C ILE A 86 20.17 -15.20 -6.87
N LYS A 87 20.62 -16.36 -6.40
CA LYS A 87 19.74 -17.49 -6.06
C LYS A 87 19.55 -17.59 -4.55
N LEU A 88 18.31 -17.41 -4.10
CA LEU A 88 17.88 -17.70 -2.73
C LEU A 88 17.20 -19.07 -2.71
N SER A 89 17.54 -19.92 -1.73
CA SER A 89 16.99 -21.27 -1.59
C SER A 89 16.53 -21.50 -0.15
N ILE A 90 15.31 -21.99 0.01
CA ILE A 90 14.67 -22.21 1.32
C ILE A 90 14.69 -23.71 1.62
N ASN A 91 15.32 -24.11 2.72
CA ASN A 91 15.28 -25.48 3.23
C ASN A 91 14.17 -25.61 4.29
N VAL A 92 13.04 -26.21 3.91
CA VAL A 92 11.87 -26.32 4.81
C VAL A 92 12.04 -27.32 5.97
N ASN A 93 13.10 -28.15 5.95
CA ASN A 93 13.38 -29.11 7.01
C ASN A 93 14.25 -28.51 8.13
N GLU A 94 14.82 -27.33 7.90
CA GLU A 94 15.64 -26.62 8.87
C GLU A 94 14.77 -25.54 9.53
N THR A 95 14.52 -25.70 10.83
CA THR A 95 13.62 -24.83 11.58
C THR A 95 14.37 -24.10 12.69
N TYR A 96 13.88 -22.92 13.04
CA TYR A 96 14.50 -22.02 14.03
C TYR A 96 13.47 -21.63 15.11
N GLN A 97 13.57 -20.42 15.65
CA GLN A 97 12.65 -19.93 16.66
C GLN A 97 11.21 -19.80 16.13
N GLN A 98 10.24 -20.00 17.03
CA GLN A 98 8.85 -19.65 16.76
C GLN A 98 8.64 -18.15 16.90
N ILE A 99 7.77 -17.60 16.06
CA ILE A 99 7.39 -16.17 16.12
C ILE A 99 6.14 -16.03 16.98
N ILE A 100 6.24 -15.26 18.06
CA ILE A 100 5.11 -14.95 18.93
C ILE A 100 4.20 -13.89 18.27
N GLY A 101 4.79 -12.81 17.74
CA GLY A 101 4.05 -11.73 17.08
C GLY A 101 4.86 -10.44 16.94
N PHE A 102 4.20 -9.40 16.43
CA PHE A 102 4.74 -8.06 16.23
C PHE A 102 3.74 -7.03 16.76
N GLY A 103 4.20 -5.86 17.24
CA GLY A 103 3.33 -4.85 17.81
C GLY A 103 4.04 -3.54 18.14
N GLY A 104 3.41 -2.74 19.00
CA GLY A 104 3.91 -1.45 19.46
C GLY A 104 3.60 -1.18 20.93
N ALA A 105 4.04 -0.03 21.44
CA ALA A 105 3.86 0.35 22.84
C ALA A 105 2.71 1.35 23.01
N PHE A 106 1.82 1.08 23.98
CA PHE A 106 0.75 1.98 24.40
C PHE A 106 1.21 2.81 25.60
N THR A 107 2.05 3.81 25.33
CA THR A 107 2.52 4.77 26.35
C THR A 107 1.52 5.89 26.57
N ASP A 108 1.67 6.64 27.66
CA ASP A 108 0.87 7.86 27.91
C ASP A 108 0.91 8.82 26.71
N ALA A 109 2.09 9.02 26.12
CA ALA A 109 2.27 9.87 24.95
C ALA A 109 1.51 9.32 23.72
N ALA A 110 1.53 8.01 23.47
CA ALA A 110 0.76 7.42 22.38
C ALA A 110 -0.75 7.62 22.59
N GLY A 111 -1.24 7.36 23.81
CA GLY A 111 -2.65 7.54 24.16
C GLY A 111 -3.12 9.00 24.02
N ILE A 112 -2.32 9.96 24.51
CA ILE A 112 -2.62 11.39 24.39
C ILE A 112 -2.69 11.83 22.91
N ASN A 113 -1.73 11.42 22.09
CA ASN A 113 -1.70 11.80 20.67
C ASN A 113 -2.88 11.19 19.90
N ILE A 114 -3.20 9.91 20.11
CA ILE A 114 -4.34 9.25 19.45
C ILE A 114 -5.66 9.93 19.87
N LYS A 115 -5.83 10.19 21.17
CA LYS A 115 -7.04 10.87 21.70
C LYS A 115 -7.17 12.32 21.23
N SER A 116 -6.08 12.96 20.81
CA SER A 116 -6.13 14.34 20.30
C SER A 116 -6.68 14.45 18.88
N LEU A 117 -6.86 13.31 18.19
CA LEU A 117 -7.49 13.26 16.89
C LEU A 117 -9.02 13.41 17.02
N PRO A 118 -9.70 13.89 15.97
CA PRO A 118 -11.17 13.90 15.89
C PRO A 118 -11.75 12.48 15.96
N ASP A 119 -13.01 12.39 16.43
CA ASP A 119 -13.77 11.13 16.57
C ASP A 119 -14.19 10.53 15.22
#